data_AF-A0A1G7XR45-F1
#
_entry.id   AF-A0A1G7XR45-F1
#
_cell.length_a   1.000
_cell.length_b   1.000
_cell.length_c   1.000
_cell.angle_alpha   90.00
_cell.angle_beta   90.00
_cell.angle_gamma   90.00
#
_symmetry.space_group_name_H-M   'P 1'
#
loop_
_entity.id
_entity.type
_entity.pdbx_description
1 polymer ?
#
loop_
_entity_poly.entity_id
_entity_poly.type
_entity_poly.pdbx_seq_one_letter_code
_entity_poly.pdbx_strand_id
1 'polypeptide(L)' 'MTGLSRATIYRRMGAGTFPKSVDIGGSDARSAPVAWPLDEIEGWIEQRKNARANVAA' A
#
# COMPACT_ATOMS: atom_id res chain seq x y z
N MET A 1 6.11 7.75 -5.18
CA MET A 1 4.97 7.62 -4.22
C MET A 1 3.72 7.15 -4.97
N THR A 2 2.82 6.37 -4.38
CA THR A 2 1.84 5.48 -5.07
C THR A 2 0.75 6.15 -5.92
N GLY A 3 0.51 7.46 -5.81
CA GLY A 3 -0.49 8.20 -6.59
C GLY A 3 -1.96 7.87 -6.27
N LEU A 4 -2.23 7.07 -5.22
CA LEU A 4 -3.58 6.66 -4.83
C LEU A 4 -4.13 7.55 -3.71
N SER A 5 -5.45 7.77 -3.71
CA SER A 5 -6.12 8.41 -2.58
C SER A 5 -6.07 7.53 -1.33
N ARG A 6 -6.07 8.16 -0.15
CA ARG A 6 -6.10 7.47 1.15
C ARG A 6 -7.21 6.41 1.20
N ALA A 7 -8.43 6.76 0.82
CA ALA A 7 -9.57 5.84 0.78
C ALA A 7 -9.32 4.61 -0.10
N THR A 8 -8.65 4.79 -1.24
CA THR A 8 -8.29 3.67 -2.14
C THR A 8 -7.25 2.76 -1.53
N ILE A 9 -6.27 3.32 -0.82
CA ILE A 9 -5.25 2.54 -0.10
C ILE A 9 -5.93 1.64 0.95
N TYR A 10 -6.77 2.20 1.82
CA TYR A 10 -7.48 1.40 2.83
C TYR A 10 -8.42 0.35 2.22
N ARG A 11 -9.11 0.67 1.12
CA ARG A 11 -9.93 -0.31 0.40
C ARG A 11 -9.08 -1.48 -0.12
N ARG A 12 -7.91 -1.20 -0.70
CA ARG A 12 -7.00 -2.23 -1.21
C ARG A 12 -6.34 -3.04 -0.10
N MET A 13 -6.03 -2.41 1.04
CA MET A 13 -5.55 -3.12 2.24
C MET A 13 -6.62 -4.09 2.74
N GLY A 14 -7.89 -3.67 2.82
CA GLY A 14 -9.00 -4.55 3.17
C GLY A 14 -9.20 -5.71 2.19
N ALA A 15 -8.89 -5.49 0.90
CA ALA A 15 -8.89 -6.53 -0.12
C ALA A 15 -7.61 -7.38 -0.16
N GLY A 16 -6.61 -7.11 0.70
CA GLY A 16 -5.33 -7.84 0.71
C GLY A 16 -4.43 -7.57 -0.50
N THR A 17 -4.68 -6.51 -1.28
CA THR A 17 -3.93 -6.17 -2.51
C THR A 17 -2.99 -4.98 -2.34
N PHE A 18 -2.74 -4.58 -1.10
CA PHE A 18 -1.83 -3.50 -0.72
C PHE A 18 -1.14 -3.85 0.61
N PRO A 19 0.13 -3.45 0.80
CA PRO A 19 0.88 -3.66 2.04
C PRO A 19 0.15 -3.19 3.30
N LYS A 20 0.36 -3.87 4.43
CA LYS A 20 -0.25 -3.46 5.71
C LYS A 20 0.49 -2.26 6.27
N SER A 21 -0.24 -1.35 6.90
CA SER A 21 0.34 -0.20 7.57
C SER A 21 0.89 -0.57 8.94
N VAL A 22 1.96 0.09 9.36
CA VAL A 22 2.56 0.03 10.69
C VAL A 22 2.17 1.30 11.46
N ASP A 23 1.73 1.16 12.71
CA ASP A 23 1.51 2.32 13.59
C ASP A 23 2.85 2.92 14.01
N ILE A 24 2.98 4.23 13.88
CA ILE A 24 4.16 5.01 14.32
C ILE A 24 3.79 6.06 15.37
N GLY A 25 2.49 6.21 15.67
CA GLY A 25 1.98 7.17 16.65
C GLY A 25 1.94 6.65 18.08
N GLY A 26 2.13 5.34 18.28
CA GLY A 26 2.06 4.71 19.60
C GLY A 26 0.67 4.84 20.24
N SER A 27 -0.37 4.94 19.42
CA SER A 27 -1.74 5.19 19.86
C SER A 27 -2.72 4.39 19.03
N ASP A 28 -3.65 3.71 19.70
CA ASP A 28 -4.73 2.95 19.06
C ASP A 28 -5.86 3.85 18.51
N ALA A 29 -5.70 5.18 18.57
CA ALA A 29 -6.68 6.10 18.02
C ALA A 29 -6.80 5.90 16.50
N ARG A 30 -8.03 5.96 15.98
CA ARG A 30 -8.32 5.82 14.53
C ARG A 30 -7.53 6.81 13.65
N SER A 31 -7.17 7.95 14.21
CA SER A 31 -6.44 9.02 13.54
C SER A 31 -4.94 8.99 13.79
N ALA A 32 -4.43 7.96 14.47
CA ALA A 32 -3.01 7.80 14.71
C ALA A 32 -2.24 7.77 13.38
N PRO A 33 -1.06 8.42 13.33
CA PRO A 33 -0.22 8.38 12.15
C PRO A 33 0.25 6.95 11.90
N VAL A 34 0.13 6.52 10.65
CA VAL A 34 0.61 5.22 10.18
C VAL A 34 1.61 5.39 9.06
N ALA A 35 2.52 4.44 8.92
CA ALA A 35 3.51 4.39 7.84
C ALA A 35 3.49 3.01 7.16
N TRP A 36 4.26 2.88 6.08
CA TRP A 36 4.50 1.62 5.39
C TRP A 36 5.99 1.42 5.21
N PRO A 37 6.51 0.19 5.34
CA PRO A 37 7.87 -0.13 4.94
C PRO A 37 8.09 0.24 3.47
N LEU A 38 9.21 0.90 3.18
CA LEU A 38 9.50 1.42 1.84
C LEU A 38 9.66 0.29 0.82
N ASP A 39 10.38 -0.76 1.21
CA ASP A 39 10.63 -1.98 0.44
C ASP A 39 9.33 -2.70 0.04
N GLU A 40 8.36 -2.80 0.95
CA GLU A 40 7.05 -3.38 0.64
C GLU A 40 6.29 -2.56 -0.41
N ILE A 41 6.35 -1.23 -0.31
CA ILE A 41 5.67 -0.33 -1.26
C ILE A 41 6.35 -0.36 -2.63
N GLU A 42 7.67 -0.35 -2.68
CA GLU A 42 8.43 -0.46 -3.92
C GLU A 42 8.19 -1.82 -4.59
N GLY A 43 8.25 -2.92 -3.84
CA GLY A 43 7.92 -4.25 -4.32
C GLY A 43 6.50 -4.34 -4.89
N TRP A 44 5.52 -3.72 -4.21
CA TRP A 44 4.14 -3.65 -4.70
C TRP A 44 4.03 -2.85 -6.02
N ILE A 45 4.75 -1.74 -6.17
CA ILE A 45 4.78 -0.95 -7.41
C ILE A 45 5.34 -1.78 -8.57
N GLU A 46 6.48 -2.46 -8.35
CA GLU A 46 7.13 -3.28 -9.36
C GLU A 46 6.27 -4.48 -9.78
N GLN A 47 5.63 -5.17 -8.82
CA GLN A 47 4.68 -6.24 -9.13
C GLN A 47 3.56 -5.76 -10.07
N ARG A 48 3.03 -4.55 -9.87
CA ARG A 48 1.99 -3.99 -10.75
C ARG A 48 2.51 -3.61 -12.13
N LYS A 49 3.74 -3.10 -12.22
CA LYS A 49 4.40 -2.83 -13.51
C LYS A 49 4.57 -4.12 -14.30
N ASN A 50 5.04 -5.18 -13.65
CA ASN A 50 5.25 -6.49 -14.26
C ASN A 50 3.93 -7.16 -14.64
N ALA A 51 2.91 -7.09 -13.78
CA ALA A 51 1.58 -7.61 -14.11
C ALA A 51 0.99 -6.94 -15.36
N ARG A 52 1.21 -5.63 -15.55
CA ARG A 52 0.79 -4.93 -16.77
C ARG A 52 1.60 -5.38 -17.99
N ALA A 53 2.91 -5.57 -17.84
CA ALA A 53 3.78 -6.02 -18.92
C ALA A 53 3.41 -7.44 -19.38
N ASN A 54 3.13 -8.36 -18.44
CA ASN A 54 2.80 -9.75 -18.73
C ASN A 54 1.41 -9.93 -19.39
N VAL A 55 0.51 -8.95 -19.29
CA VAL A 55 -0.80 -8.97 -19.97
C VAL A 55 -0.71 -8.46 -21.40
N ALA A 56 0.39 -7.78 -21.77
CA ALA A 56 0.62 -7.24 -23.10
C ALA A 56 1.50 -8.14 -23.99
N ALA A 57 1.83 -9.36 -23.53
CA ALA A 57 2.65 -10.35 -24.24
C ALA A 57 1.81 -11.52 -24.74
#